data_AF-A0A2A2BPF9-F1
#
_entry.id   AF-A0A2A2BPF9-F1
#
_cell.length_a   1.000
_cell.length_b   1.000
_cell.length_c   1.000
_cell.angle_alpha   90.00
_cell.angle_beta   90.00
_cell.angle_gamma   90.00
#
_symmetry.space_group_name_H-M   'P 1'
#
loop_
_entity.id
_entity.type
_entity.pdbx_description
1 polymer ?
#
loop_
_entity_poly.entity_id
_entity_poly.type
_entity_poly.pdbx_seq_one_letter_code
_entity_poly.pdbx_strand_id
1 'polypeptide(L)' 'INTSATDTDQIQAFIVSTWMAPFQNDMYSEDNPISPYYKIEW' A
#
# COMPACT_ATOMS: atom_id res chain seq x y z
N ILE A 1 -8.65 -14.45 27.45
CA ILE A 1 -8.01 -14.21 26.14
C ILE A 1 -8.64 -12.95 25.59
N ASN A 2 -7.88 -11.86 25.46
CA ASN A 2 -8.37 -10.56 24.99
C ASN A 2 -8.59 -10.61 23.48
N THR A 3 -9.68 -11.21 23.04
CA THR A 3 -10.03 -11.34 21.61
C THR A 3 -10.50 -10.01 21.00
N SER A 4 -10.94 -9.03 21.80
CA SER A 4 -11.51 -7.78 21.28
C SER A 4 -10.49 -6.78 20.72
N ALA A 5 -9.24 -6.81 21.19
CA ALA A 5 -8.18 -5.91 20.71
C ALA A 5 -7.72 -6.29 19.30
N THR A 6 -7.58 -7.61 19.05
CA THR A 6 -7.09 -8.15 17.78
C THR A 6 -8.01 -7.86 16.60
N ASP A 7 -9.33 -7.88 16.82
CA ASP A 7 -10.31 -7.57 15.76
C ASP A 7 -10.26 -6.09 15.35
N THR A 8 -10.08 -5.19 16.32
CA THR A 8 -9.98 -3.75 16.06
C THR A 8 -8.70 -3.41 15.30
N ASP A 9 -7.58 -3.99 15.72
CA ASP A 9 -6.28 -3.77 15.06
C ASP A 9 -6.27 -4.31 13.62
N GLN A 10 -6.91 -5.47 13.38
CA GLN A 10 -7.03 -6.04 12.02
C GLN A 10 -7.91 -5.19 11.12
N ILE A 11 -9.04 -4.70 11.63
CA ILE A 11 -9.94 -3.80 10.87
C ILE A 11 -9.23 -2.50 10.54
N GLN A 12 -8.49 -1.91 11.49
CA GLN A 12 -7.71 -0.70 11.24
C GLN A 12 -6.60 -0.94 10.21
N ALA A 13 -5.87 -2.05 10.32
CA ALA A 13 -4.85 -2.41 9.34
C ALA A 13 -5.44 -2.60 7.93
N PHE A 14 -6.63 -3.21 7.82
CA PHE A 14 -7.33 -3.38 6.55
C PHE A 14 -7.78 -2.04 5.94
N ILE A 15 -8.30 -1.13 6.77
CA ILE A 15 -8.68 0.22 6.31
C ILE A 15 -7.45 0.94 5.80
N VAL A 16 -6.36 0.97 6.58
CA VAL A 16 -5.11 1.65 6.19
C VAL A 16 -4.54 1.05 4.91
N SER A 17 -4.50 -0.28 4.77
CA SER A 17 -3.99 -0.91 3.54
C SER A 17 -4.83 -0.58 2.32
N THR A 18 -6.16 -0.52 2.47
CA THR A 18 -7.07 -0.13 1.38
C THR A 18 -6.82 1.31 0.92
N TRP A 19 -6.63 2.25 1.84
CA TRP A 19 -6.33 3.65 1.49
C TRP A 19 -4.92 3.83 0.91
N MET A 20 -3.96 3.00 1.33
CA MET A 20 -2.55 3.09 0.89
C MET A 20 -2.27 2.35 -0.42
N ALA A 21 -3.11 1.37 -0.79
CA ALA A 21 -2.97 0.60 -2.03
C ALA A 21 -2.78 1.46 -3.30
N PRO A 22 -3.56 2.53 -3.56
CA PRO A 22 -3.35 3.35 -4.76
C PRO A 22 -2.00 4.10 -4.74
N PHE A 23 -1.54 4.57 -3.57
CA PHE A 23 -0.24 5.24 -3.46
C PHE A 23 0.91 4.27 -3.68
N GLN A 24 0.80 3.04 -3.17
CA GLN A 24 1.78 1.99 -3.45
C GLN A 24 1.81 1.64 -4.94
N ASN A 25 0.64 1.52 -5.57
CA ASN A 25 0.55 1.24 -7.00
C ASN A 25 1.16 2.36 -7.85
N ASP A 26 0.87 3.63 -7.52
CA ASP A 26 1.44 4.78 -8.20
C ASP A 26 2.95 4.89 -7.99
N MET A 27 3.43 4.70 -6.74
CA MET A 27 4.84 4.76 -6.39
C MET A 27 5.70 3.72 -7.11
N TYR A 28 5.13 2.54 -7.37
CA TYR A 28 5.82 1.43 -8.04
C TYR A 28 5.41 1.24 -9.51
N SER A 29 4.60 2.14 -10.08
CA SER A 29 4.27 2.09 -11.50
C SER A 29 5.53 2.24 -12.37
N GLU A 30 5.62 1.52 -13.48
CA GLU A 30 6.70 1.68 -14.47
C GLU A 30 6.61 3.02 -15.20
N ASP A 31 5.43 3.66 -15.17
CA ASP A 31 5.17 4.97 -15.77
C ASP A 31 5.50 6.13 -14.83
N ASN A 32 5.78 5.85 -13.55
CA ASN A 32 6.11 6.88 -12.58
C ASN A 32 7.62 7.20 -12.65
N PRO A 33 8.02 8.44 -12.98
CA PRO A 33 9.43 8.80 -13.20
C PRO A 33 10.33 8.69 -11.97
N ILE A 34 9.76 8.61 -10.76
CA ILE A 34 10.51 8.38 -9.51
C ILE A 34 10.42 6.93 -9.02
N SER A 35 9.68 6.08 -9.71
CA SER A 35 9.58 4.66 -9.38
C SER A 35 10.92 3.94 -9.58
N PRO A 36 11.29 3.02 -8.68
CA PRO A 36 12.42 2.11 -8.91
C PRO A 36 12.29 1.27 -10.18
N TYR A 37 11.08 1.13 -10.71
CA TYR A 37 10.77 0.35 -11.90
C TYR A 37 10.57 1.22 -13.15
N TYR A 38 10.81 2.54 -13.05
CA TYR A 38 10.68 3.42 -14.20
C TYR A 38 11.60 2.96 -15.34
N LYS A 39 11.01 2.62 -16.47
CA LYS A 39 11.76 2.19 -17.65
C LYS A 39 12.24 3.43 -18.39
N ILE A 40 13.55 3.64 -18.36
CA ILE A 40 14.21 4.59 -19.25
C ILE A 40 14.38 3.88 -20.60
N GLU A 41 13.52 4.22 -21.57
CA GLU A 41 13.73 3.81 -22.96
C GLU A 41 14.91 4.62 -23.53
N TRP A 42 15.95 3.91 -23.98
CA TRP A 42 17.16 4.48 -24.61
C TRP A 42 17.04 4.49 -26.13
#